data_AF-A0A497L9P4-F1
#
_entry.id   AF-A0A497L9P4-F1
#
_cell.length_a   1.000
_cell.length_b   1.000
_cell.length_c   1.000
_cell.angle_alpha   90.00
_cell.angle_beta   90.00
_cell.angle_gamma   90.00
#
_symmetry.space_group_name_H-M   'P 1'
#
loop_
_entity.id
_entity.type
_entity.pdbx_description
1 polymer ?
#
loop_
_entity_poly.entity_id
_entity_poly.type
_entity_poly.pdbx_seq_one_letter_code
_entity_poly.pdbx_strand_id
1 'polypeptide(L)'
;CGQYFCEDHRLPENHNCPELWRVRTRSPPSVERERISVPRYEVKEPSIMYPFKAMRKEWTSITEIYHLTIGAAVVMAVGLSLMGPGFSWVAYIIQNPLAAFSSALLFMTLFISHELAHKISAKHFGLWAEFRLNVIGISLTTLSIFSPLIKVVSPGTVVVSGVASKEVIGKTALAGPLTNIVLAFLLYSASLHPLCSSTSVASGALLSIWIALLNLIPVGIFDGAKIFWWNKTVWAASFCISLILLMLFLFF
;
A
#
# COMPACT_ATOMS: atom_id res chain seq x y z
N CYS A 1 5.73 -32.39 59.73
CA CYS A 1 4.75 -32.13 58.65
C CYS A 1 4.77 -33.32 57.70
N GLY A 2 3.89 -34.31 57.90
CA GLY A 2 3.78 -35.46 57.02
C GLY A 2 3.00 -35.17 55.74
N GLN A 3 3.63 -34.54 54.74
CA GLN A 3 3.08 -34.48 53.38
C GLN A 3 4.20 -34.49 52.32
N TYR A 4 3.97 -35.35 51.32
CA TYR A 4 4.52 -35.57 49.98
C TYR A 4 5.58 -34.61 49.37
N PHE A 5 6.70 -35.20 48.93
CA PHE A 5 7.66 -34.60 47.97
C PHE A 5 7.63 -35.41 46.66
N CYS A 6 7.70 -34.76 45.48
CA CYS A 6 7.79 -35.45 44.17
C CYS A 6 9.15 -35.22 43.52
N GLU A 7 9.51 -36.21 42.70
CA GLU A 7 10.85 -36.60 42.27
C GLU A 7 11.64 -35.59 41.42
N ASP A 8 11.02 -34.67 40.68
CA ASP A 8 11.81 -33.87 39.73
C ASP A 8 12.15 -32.45 40.19
N HIS A 9 11.21 -31.59 40.59
CA HIS A 9 11.56 -30.25 41.10
C HIS A 9 10.45 -29.73 42.02
N ARG A 10 10.65 -29.82 43.35
CA ARG A 10 9.75 -29.22 44.36
C ARG A 10 10.54 -28.60 45.52
N LEU A 11 10.89 -27.32 45.38
CA LEU A 11 11.39 -26.47 46.47
C LEU A 11 10.38 -25.37 46.77
N PRO A 12 10.34 -24.91 48.03
CA PRO A 12 10.82 -23.57 48.30
C PRO A 12 12.15 -23.67 49.06
N GLU A 13 13.16 -22.92 48.60
CA GLU A 13 14.55 -22.99 49.08
C GLU A 13 14.74 -22.57 50.56
N ASN A 14 13.67 -22.26 51.28
CA ASN A 14 13.72 -21.59 52.57
C ASN A 14 13.41 -22.49 53.77
N HIS A 15 13.56 -23.82 53.63
CA HIS A 15 13.52 -24.73 54.77
C HIS A 15 14.94 -25.21 55.11
N ASN A 16 15.36 -24.97 56.36
CA ASN A 16 16.60 -25.45 56.97
C ASN A 16 16.60 -26.99 57.08
N CYS A 17 16.71 -27.67 55.93
CA CYS A 17 16.75 -29.12 55.87
C CYS A 17 18.18 -29.60 56.22
N PRO A 18 18.36 -30.41 57.27
CA PRO A 18 19.69 -30.82 57.74
C PRO A 18 20.46 -31.67 56.72
N GLU A 19 19.78 -32.23 55.72
CA GLU A 19 20.36 -33.14 54.72
C GLU A 19 20.47 -32.55 53.31
N LEU A 20 20.33 -31.22 53.16
CA LEU A 20 20.38 -30.53 51.87
C LEU A 20 21.69 -30.78 51.08
N TRP A 21 22.78 -31.02 51.80
CA TRP A 21 24.11 -31.27 51.23
C TRP A 21 24.17 -32.52 50.34
N ARG A 22 23.37 -33.57 50.65
CA ARG A 22 23.34 -34.81 49.84
C ARG A 22 22.73 -34.64 48.45
N VAL A 23 21.84 -33.65 48.28
CA VAL A 23 21.20 -33.36 46.99
C VAL A 23 22.11 -32.49 46.12
N ARG A 24 22.82 -31.52 46.72
CA ARG A 24 23.77 -30.63 46.02
C ARG A 24 24.95 -31.37 45.38
N THR A 25 25.34 -32.52 45.92
CA THR A 25 26.49 -33.30 45.43
C THR A 25 26.13 -34.33 44.36
N ARG A 26 24.83 -34.55 44.08
CA ARG A 26 24.42 -35.39 42.96
C ARG A 26 24.48 -34.57 41.67
N SER A 27 25.35 -34.97 40.76
CA SER A 27 25.21 -34.54 39.36
C SER A 27 23.83 -34.97 38.87
N PRO A 28 23.06 -34.08 38.22
CA PRO A 28 21.79 -34.48 37.64
C PRO A 28 22.05 -35.65 36.69
N PRO A 29 21.17 -36.68 36.66
CA PRO A 29 21.29 -37.74 35.68
C PRO A 29 21.35 -37.09 34.30
N SER A 30 22.18 -37.62 33.40
CA SER A 30 22.21 -37.17 32.02
C SER A 30 20.79 -37.31 31.49
N VAL A 31 20.10 -36.18 31.32
CA VAL A 31 18.80 -36.14 30.66
C VAL A 31 19.05 -36.79 29.31
N GLU A 32 18.60 -38.02 29.14
CA GLU A 32 18.49 -38.65 27.84
C GLU A 32 17.62 -37.69 27.06
N ARG A 33 18.25 -36.88 26.22
CA ARG A 33 17.60 -35.87 25.41
C ARG A 33 16.93 -36.65 24.31
N GLU A 34 15.83 -37.31 24.67
CA GLU A 34 14.88 -37.86 23.73
C GLU A 34 14.62 -36.70 22.79
N ARG A 35 15.08 -36.83 21.54
CA ARG A 35 14.85 -35.83 20.51
C ARG A 35 13.36 -35.88 20.28
N ILE A 36 12.62 -35.15 21.10
CA ILE A 36 11.33 -34.62 20.72
C ILE A 36 11.67 -33.79 19.49
N SER A 37 11.45 -34.38 18.32
CA SER A 37 11.30 -33.67 17.08
C SER A 37 10.08 -32.77 17.30
N VAL A 38 10.31 -31.63 17.95
CA VAL A 38 9.35 -30.55 17.97
C VAL A 38 9.13 -30.29 16.48
N PRO A 39 7.93 -30.59 15.91
CA PRO A 39 7.68 -30.19 14.55
C PRO A 39 8.00 -28.71 14.53
N ARG A 40 8.87 -28.30 13.60
CA ARG A 40 9.17 -26.89 13.36
C ARG A 40 7.82 -26.27 13.04
N TYR A 41 7.15 -25.73 14.06
CA TYR A 41 6.03 -24.86 13.88
C TYR A 41 6.64 -23.73 13.07
N GLU A 42 6.30 -23.66 11.79
CA GLU A 42 6.47 -22.43 11.05
C GLU A 42 5.82 -21.36 11.92
N VAL A 43 6.67 -20.52 12.52
CA VAL A 43 6.22 -19.33 13.20
C VAL A 43 5.61 -18.49 12.08
N LYS A 44 4.31 -18.66 11.83
CA LYS A 44 3.54 -17.76 10.98
C LYS A 44 3.83 -16.37 11.55
N GLU A 45 4.47 -15.53 10.74
CA GLU A 45 4.74 -14.15 11.10
C GLU A 45 3.48 -13.55 11.74
N PRO A 46 3.61 -12.81 12.85
CA PRO A 46 2.46 -12.32 13.60
C PRO A 46 1.55 -11.54 12.67
N SER A 47 0.31 -12.00 12.52
CA SER A 47 -0.70 -11.28 11.76
C SER A 47 -0.99 -9.96 12.45
N ILE A 48 -0.90 -8.85 11.72
CA ILE A 48 -1.21 -7.53 12.26
C ILE A 48 -2.73 -7.43 12.37
N MET A 49 -3.23 -7.20 13.59
CA MET A 49 -4.64 -6.99 13.87
C MET A 49 -4.98 -5.52 13.64
N TYR A 50 -5.64 -5.20 12.52
CA TYR A 50 -6.28 -3.89 12.35
C TYR A 50 -7.57 -3.84 13.19
N PRO A 51 -7.98 -2.66 13.70
CA PRO A 51 -9.17 -2.53 14.53
C PRO A 51 -10.39 -3.08 13.80
N PHE A 52 -10.97 -4.16 14.33
CA PHE A 52 -12.07 -4.90 13.74
C PHE A 52 -13.36 -4.09 13.81
N LYS A 53 -13.85 -3.61 12.66
CA LYS A 53 -15.22 -3.07 12.55
C LYS A 53 -16.13 -4.14 11.94
N ALA A 54 -17.24 -4.44 12.63
CA ALA A 54 -18.19 -5.45 12.21
C ALA A 54 -18.62 -5.26 10.74
N MET A 55 -18.54 -6.37 10.02
CA MET A 55 -18.64 -6.47 8.56
C MET A 55 -20.02 -6.04 8.04
N ARG A 56 -20.09 -4.94 7.28
CA ARG A 56 -21.23 -4.73 6.36
C ARG A 56 -21.02 -5.59 5.12
N LYS A 57 -22.11 -6.22 4.65
CA LYS A 57 -22.17 -7.05 3.44
C LYS A 57 -21.95 -6.26 2.14
N GLU A 58 -22.02 -4.94 2.21
CA GLU A 58 -21.95 -4.04 1.05
C GLU A 58 -20.51 -3.88 0.53
N TRP A 59 -20.38 -3.89 -0.80
CA TRP A 59 -19.09 -3.71 -1.48
C TRP A 59 -18.57 -2.27 -1.38
N THR A 60 -19.47 -1.30 -1.39
CA THR A 60 -19.19 0.15 -1.37
C THR A 60 -20.14 0.86 -0.41
N SER A 61 -19.63 1.84 0.33
CA SER A 61 -20.45 2.72 1.16
C SER A 61 -20.82 3.99 0.40
N ILE A 62 -21.98 4.60 0.70
CA ILE A 62 -22.34 5.95 0.23
C ILE A 62 -21.22 6.96 0.58
N THR A 63 -20.64 6.84 1.77
CA THR A 63 -19.55 7.74 2.20
C THR A 63 -18.29 7.57 1.37
N GLU A 64 -18.01 6.36 0.90
CA GLU A 64 -16.90 6.10 -0.02
C GLU A 64 -17.16 6.73 -1.38
N ILE A 65 -18.40 6.66 -1.90
CA ILE A 65 -18.79 7.32 -3.15
C ILE A 65 -18.55 8.83 -3.06
N TYR A 66 -18.98 9.47 -1.97
CA TYR A 66 -18.71 10.90 -1.75
C TYR A 66 -17.21 11.22 -1.68
N HIS A 67 -16.44 10.41 -0.95
CA HIS A 67 -15.00 10.63 -0.84
C HIS A 67 -14.28 10.42 -2.17
N LEU A 68 -14.63 9.37 -2.91
CA LEU A 68 -14.05 9.05 -4.20
C LEU A 68 -14.40 10.11 -5.25
N THR A 69 -15.64 10.60 -5.27
CA THR A 69 -16.07 11.67 -6.19
C THR A 69 -15.35 12.99 -5.92
N ILE A 70 -15.22 13.40 -4.65
CA ILE A 70 -14.46 14.60 -4.28
C ILE A 70 -12.97 14.43 -4.64
N GLY A 71 -12.37 13.29 -4.28
CA GLY A 71 -10.99 12.99 -4.62
C GLY A 71 -10.75 13.04 -6.13
N ALA A 72 -11.61 12.36 -6.90
CA ALA A 72 -11.54 12.34 -8.35
C ALA A 72 -11.69 13.75 -8.96
N ALA A 73 -12.56 14.61 -8.41
CA ALA A 73 -12.69 15.99 -8.84
C ALA A 73 -11.39 16.80 -8.64
N VAL A 74 -10.73 16.64 -7.50
CA VAL A 74 -9.42 17.28 -7.25
C VAL A 74 -8.36 16.74 -8.20
N VAL A 75 -8.33 15.42 -8.45
CA VAL A 75 -7.37 14.83 -9.41
C VAL A 75 -7.61 15.33 -10.84
N MET A 76 -8.87 15.49 -11.26
CA MET A 76 -9.19 16.10 -12.55
C MET A 76 -8.58 17.51 -12.66
N ALA A 77 -8.70 18.32 -11.60
CA ALA A 77 -8.12 19.67 -11.57
C ALA A 77 -6.58 19.64 -11.62
N VAL A 78 -5.93 18.72 -10.87
CA VAL A 78 -4.48 18.51 -10.94
C VAL A 78 -4.04 18.12 -12.35
N GLY A 79 -4.77 17.20 -12.98
CA GLY A 79 -4.49 16.76 -14.34
C GLY A 79 -4.64 17.88 -15.36
N LEU A 80 -5.70 18.69 -15.27
CA LEU A 80 -5.87 19.87 -16.13
C LEU A 80 -4.74 20.89 -15.94
N SER A 81 -4.24 21.05 -14.71
CA SER A 81 -3.10 21.94 -14.43
C SER A 81 -1.77 21.49 -15.06
N LEU A 82 -1.69 20.26 -15.61
CA LEU A 82 -0.55 19.80 -16.40
C LEU A 82 -0.59 20.29 -17.85
N MET A 83 -1.74 20.76 -18.33
CA MET A 83 -1.88 21.25 -19.72
C MET A 83 -1.20 22.61 -19.94
N GLY A 84 -0.78 23.28 -18.87
CA GLY A 84 0.16 24.37 -18.97
C GLY A 84 0.36 25.13 -17.66
N PRO A 85 1.44 25.92 -17.56
CA PRO A 85 1.83 26.60 -16.34
C PRO A 85 0.89 27.76 -15.96
N GLY A 86 0.76 28.01 -14.66
CA GLY A 86 0.01 29.16 -14.15
C GLY A 86 -1.48 29.10 -14.50
N PHE A 87 -1.98 30.09 -15.23
CA PHE A 87 -3.39 30.16 -15.67
C PHE A 87 -3.60 29.73 -17.13
N SER A 88 -2.57 29.25 -17.84
CA SER A 88 -2.70 28.88 -19.26
C SER A 88 -3.63 27.70 -19.49
N TRP A 89 -3.77 26.81 -18.50
CA TRP A 89 -4.74 25.70 -18.55
C TRP A 89 -6.20 26.19 -18.61
N VAL A 90 -6.50 27.38 -18.08
CA VAL A 90 -7.85 28.00 -18.21
C VAL A 90 -8.10 28.40 -19.66
N ALA A 91 -7.11 29.00 -20.32
CA ALA A 91 -7.19 29.30 -21.74
C ALA A 91 -7.33 28.02 -22.58
N TYR A 92 -6.61 26.94 -22.21
CA TYR A 92 -6.75 25.64 -22.86
C TYR A 92 -8.17 25.06 -22.77
N ILE A 93 -8.81 25.18 -21.61
CA ILE A 93 -10.23 24.77 -21.42
C ILE A 93 -11.16 25.55 -22.36
N ILE A 94 -10.98 26.87 -22.45
CA ILE A 94 -11.83 27.73 -23.29
C ILE A 94 -11.62 27.43 -24.77
N GLN A 95 -10.37 27.25 -25.20
CA GLN A 95 -10.02 27.03 -26.59
C GLN A 95 -10.36 25.61 -27.05
N ASN A 96 -10.20 24.61 -26.19
CA ASN A 96 -10.34 23.19 -26.51
C ASN A 96 -11.18 22.43 -25.45
N PRO A 97 -12.46 22.77 -25.26
CA PRO A 97 -13.27 22.25 -24.16
C PRO A 97 -13.42 20.73 -24.20
N LEU A 98 -13.53 20.14 -25.40
CA LEU A 98 -13.65 18.69 -25.56
C LEU A 98 -12.36 17.95 -25.16
N ALA A 99 -11.19 18.50 -25.54
CA ALA A 99 -9.90 17.91 -25.21
C ALA A 99 -9.55 18.08 -23.72
N ALA A 100 -9.93 19.21 -23.12
CA ALA A 100 -9.84 19.42 -21.68
C ALA A 100 -10.74 18.45 -20.91
N PHE A 101 -11.98 18.26 -21.33
CA PHE A 101 -12.88 17.31 -20.69
C PHE A 101 -12.39 15.86 -20.84
N SER A 102 -11.91 15.46 -22.02
CA SER A 102 -11.38 14.11 -22.25
C SER A 102 -10.12 13.82 -21.44
N SER A 103 -9.20 14.79 -21.33
CA SER A 103 -8.01 14.66 -20.48
C SER A 103 -8.38 14.56 -19.00
N ALA A 104 -9.30 15.40 -18.52
CA ALA A 104 -9.81 15.31 -17.15
C ALA A 104 -10.40 13.92 -16.84
N LEU A 105 -11.24 13.38 -17.73
CA LEU A 105 -11.81 12.04 -17.58
C LEU A 105 -10.75 10.94 -17.59
N LEU A 106 -9.72 11.07 -18.43
CA LEU A 106 -8.59 10.15 -18.46
C LEU A 106 -7.85 10.16 -17.11
N PHE A 107 -7.52 11.34 -16.58
CA PHE A 107 -6.81 11.47 -15.30
C PHE A 107 -7.65 10.97 -14.11
N MET A 108 -8.95 11.23 -14.14
CA MET A 108 -9.91 10.64 -13.19
C MET A 108 -9.85 9.11 -13.22
N THR A 109 -9.85 8.53 -14.42
CA THR A 109 -9.83 7.07 -14.62
C THR A 109 -8.55 6.47 -14.06
N LEU A 110 -7.38 7.08 -14.34
CA LEU A 110 -6.10 6.63 -13.80
C LEU A 110 -6.12 6.53 -12.26
N PHE A 111 -6.60 7.58 -11.59
CA PHE A 111 -6.72 7.60 -10.13
C PHE A 111 -7.73 6.58 -9.60
N ILE A 112 -8.93 6.51 -10.19
CA ILE A 112 -9.96 5.55 -9.74
C ILE A 112 -9.47 4.12 -9.93
N SER A 113 -8.81 3.80 -11.05
CA SER A 113 -8.24 2.49 -11.30
C SER A 113 -7.19 2.11 -10.26
N HIS A 114 -6.33 3.06 -9.86
CA HIS A 114 -5.34 2.87 -8.79
C HIS A 114 -5.99 2.50 -7.45
N GLU A 115 -6.92 3.33 -6.97
CA GLU A 115 -7.59 3.12 -5.67
C GLU A 115 -8.46 1.85 -5.69
N LEU A 116 -9.13 1.60 -6.82
CA LEU A 116 -9.94 0.41 -6.99
C LEU A 116 -9.06 -0.85 -7.01
N ALA A 117 -7.85 -0.81 -7.54
CA ALA A 117 -6.93 -1.94 -7.52
C ALA A 117 -6.54 -2.32 -6.09
N HIS A 118 -6.23 -1.35 -5.23
CA HIS A 118 -6.03 -1.61 -3.79
C HIS A 118 -7.26 -2.26 -3.16
N LYS A 119 -8.44 -1.70 -3.42
CA LYS A 119 -9.69 -2.19 -2.85
C LYS A 119 -10.01 -3.62 -3.31
N ILE A 120 -9.93 -3.89 -4.61
CA ILE A 120 -10.18 -5.22 -5.18
C ILE A 120 -9.19 -6.23 -4.60
N SER A 121 -7.90 -5.86 -4.51
CA SER A 121 -6.88 -6.73 -3.92
C SER A 121 -7.19 -7.06 -2.46
N ALA A 122 -7.53 -6.05 -1.65
CA ALA A 122 -7.90 -6.26 -0.24
C ALA A 122 -9.12 -7.17 -0.08
N LYS A 123 -10.17 -6.92 -0.86
CA LYS A 123 -11.41 -7.72 -0.86
C LYS A 123 -11.16 -9.16 -1.33
N HIS A 124 -10.28 -9.36 -2.31
CA HIS A 124 -9.86 -10.69 -2.77
C HIS A 124 -9.22 -11.51 -1.65
N PHE A 125 -8.46 -10.87 -0.75
CA PHE A 125 -7.91 -11.52 0.44
C PHE A 125 -8.88 -11.60 1.63
N GLY A 126 -10.17 -11.32 1.42
CA GLY A 126 -11.19 -11.39 2.48
C GLY A 126 -11.14 -10.24 3.48
N LEU A 127 -10.41 -9.16 3.18
CA LEU A 127 -10.33 -7.98 4.04
C LEU A 127 -11.46 -7.01 3.71
N TRP A 128 -11.92 -6.27 4.72
CA TRP A 128 -12.77 -5.12 4.49
C TRP A 128 -11.91 -3.95 4.00
N ALA A 129 -12.40 -3.20 3.01
CA ALA A 129 -11.67 -2.10 2.41
C ALA A 129 -12.64 -1.04 1.89
N GLU A 130 -12.36 0.23 2.20
CA GLU A 130 -13.08 1.39 1.69
C GLU A 130 -12.15 2.58 1.48
N PHE A 131 -12.32 3.30 0.37
CA PHE A 131 -11.60 4.55 0.12
C PHE A 131 -12.06 5.67 1.07
N ARG A 132 -11.09 6.35 1.69
CA ARG A 132 -11.33 7.50 2.55
C ARG A 132 -10.39 8.65 2.20
N LEU A 133 -10.95 9.85 2.05
CA LEU A 133 -10.16 11.06 1.96
C LEU A 133 -9.43 11.31 3.29
N ASN A 134 -8.21 11.80 3.18
CA ASN A 134 -7.42 12.28 4.30
C ASN A 134 -7.14 13.77 4.09
N VAL A 135 -7.33 14.59 5.13
CA VAL A 135 -7.09 16.03 5.09
C VAL A 135 -5.69 16.36 4.57
N ILE A 136 -4.67 15.63 5.01
CA ILE A 136 -3.29 15.84 4.53
C ILE A 136 -3.18 15.54 3.04
N GLY A 137 -3.69 14.39 2.62
CA GLY A 137 -3.62 13.93 1.23
C GLY A 137 -4.35 14.86 0.26
N ILE A 138 -5.59 15.23 0.58
CA ILE A 138 -6.36 16.16 -0.26
C ILE A 138 -5.74 17.56 -0.27
N SER A 139 -5.17 18.02 0.85
CA SER A 139 -4.47 19.32 0.90
C SER A 139 -3.23 19.30 0.00
N LEU A 140 -2.38 18.28 0.10
CA LEU A 140 -1.20 18.14 -0.76
C LEU A 140 -1.60 18.04 -2.23
N THR A 141 -2.63 17.26 -2.54
CA THR A 141 -3.12 17.10 -3.91
C THR A 141 -3.65 18.42 -4.46
N THR A 142 -4.44 19.16 -3.68
CA THR A 142 -4.98 20.47 -4.06
C THR A 142 -3.89 21.52 -4.23
N LEU A 143 -2.92 21.60 -3.30
CA LEU A 143 -1.79 22.54 -3.41
C LEU A 143 -0.94 22.27 -4.65
N SER A 144 -0.86 21.01 -5.07
CA SER A 144 -0.09 20.62 -6.25
C SER A 144 -0.66 21.17 -7.58
N ILE A 145 -1.93 21.60 -7.59
CA ILE A 145 -2.54 22.29 -8.75
C ILE A 145 -1.70 23.53 -9.11
N PHE A 146 -1.26 24.29 -8.11
CA PHE A 146 -0.49 25.52 -8.29
C PHE A 146 1.02 25.29 -8.47
N SER A 147 1.51 24.08 -8.18
CA SER A 147 2.92 23.72 -8.32
C SER A 147 3.25 23.41 -9.78
N PRO A 148 4.22 24.09 -10.42
CA PRO A 148 4.63 23.78 -11.79
C PRO A 148 5.59 22.59 -11.88
N LEU A 149 6.23 22.18 -10.77
CA LEU A 149 7.34 21.22 -10.78
C LEU A 149 6.96 19.84 -10.24
N ILE A 150 6.14 19.79 -9.19
CA ILE A 150 5.82 18.54 -8.48
C ILE A 150 4.30 18.46 -8.33
N LYS A 151 3.68 17.50 -9.03
CA LYS A 151 2.28 17.12 -8.85
C LYS A 151 2.19 15.97 -7.86
N VAL A 152 1.40 16.10 -6.81
CA VAL A 152 1.18 15.01 -5.84
C VAL A 152 -0.26 14.56 -6.00
N VAL A 153 -0.46 13.25 -6.19
CA VAL A 153 -1.81 12.69 -6.40
C VAL A 153 -2.01 11.59 -5.37
N SER A 154 -2.48 12.00 -4.20
CA SER A 154 -2.82 11.08 -3.10
C SER A 154 -3.88 11.76 -2.22
N PRO A 155 -5.11 11.99 -2.72
CA PRO A 155 -6.14 12.72 -1.97
C PRO A 155 -6.66 11.94 -0.76
N GLY A 156 -6.47 10.63 -0.74
CA GLY A 156 -6.95 9.74 0.29
C GLY A 156 -6.17 8.42 0.31
N THR A 157 -6.73 7.44 1.00
CA THR A 157 -6.18 6.08 1.06
C THR A 157 -7.31 5.07 1.21
N VAL A 158 -7.10 3.86 0.69
CA VAL A 158 -7.98 2.72 0.98
C VAL A 158 -7.70 2.23 2.40
N VAL A 159 -8.65 2.45 3.30
CA VAL A 159 -8.59 1.94 4.66
C VAL A 159 -8.97 0.47 4.63
N VAL A 160 -8.03 -0.38 5.07
CA VAL A 160 -8.19 -1.82 5.13
C VAL A 160 -8.37 -2.25 6.59
N SER A 161 -9.33 -3.13 6.85
CA SER A 161 -9.63 -3.70 8.17
C SER A 161 -9.76 -5.22 8.08
N GLY A 162 -9.14 -5.91 9.02
CA GLY A 162 -9.11 -7.37 9.10
C GLY A 162 -7.78 -7.89 9.64
N VAL A 163 -7.65 -9.21 9.69
CA VAL A 163 -6.39 -9.87 10.07
C VAL A 163 -5.65 -10.20 8.78
N ALA A 164 -4.50 -9.59 8.56
CA ALA A 164 -3.70 -9.77 7.34
C ALA A 164 -2.26 -10.14 7.69
N SER A 165 -1.68 -11.04 6.90
CA SER A 165 -0.24 -11.29 6.94
C SER A 165 0.49 -10.11 6.29
N LYS A 166 1.78 -9.98 6.63
CA LYS A 166 2.70 -9.03 6.00
C LYS A 166 2.67 -9.12 4.47
N GLU A 167 2.60 -10.34 3.94
CA GLU A 167 2.51 -10.59 2.51
C GLU A 167 1.23 -10.05 1.86
N VAL A 168 0.08 -10.27 2.51
CA VAL A 168 -1.20 -9.74 2.01
C VAL A 168 -1.19 -8.22 1.99
N ILE A 169 -0.70 -7.57 3.06
CA ILE A 169 -0.58 -6.11 3.14
C ILE A 169 0.31 -5.58 2.01
N GLY A 170 1.46 -6.20 1.79
CA GLY A 170 2.39 -5.80 0.74
C GLY A 170 1.83 -6.00 -0.68
N LYS A 171 1.17 -7.11 -0.96
CA LYS A 171 0.51 -7.36 -2.26
C LYS A 171 -0.62 -6.39 -2.53
N THR A 172 -1.45 -6.09 -1.51
CA THR A 172 -2.51 -5.10 -1.61
C THR A 172 -1.95 -3.69 -1.85
N ALA A 173 -0.86 -3.32 -1.18
CA ALA A 173 -0.17 -2.05 -1.41
C ALA A 173 0.50 -1.97 -2.80
N LEU A 174 0.99 -3.08 -3.35
CA LEU A 174 1.57 -3.10 -4.70
C LEU A 174 0.52 -2.97 -5.81
N ALA A 175 -0.73 -3.37 -5.56
CA ALA A 175 -1.79 -3.41 -6.57
C ALA A 175 -2.00 -2.06 -7.28
N GLY A 176 -2.11 -0.96 -6.53
CA GLY A 176 -2.29 0.38 -7.09
C GLY A 176 -1.12 0.83 -7.99
N PRO A 177 0.12 0.89 -7.47
CA PRO A 177 1.30 1.23 -8.28
C PRO A 177 1.44 0.35 -9.52
N LEU A 178 1.21 -0.97 -9.39
CA LEU A 178 1.28 -1.89 -10.53
C LEU A 178 0.24 -1.57 -11.61
N THR A 179 -1.01 -1.28 -11.22
CA THR A 179 -2.06 -0.86 -12.16
C THR A 179 -1.63 0.39 -12.92
N ASN A 180 -1.03 1.37 -12.25
CA ASN A 180 -0.57 2.59 -12.91
C ASN A 180 0.65 2.38 -13.82
N ILE A 181 1.57 1.48 -13.47
CA ILE A 181 2.68 1.09 -14.36
C ILE A 181 2.12 0.48 -15.66
N VAL A 182 1.17 -0.45 -15.55
CA VAL A 182 0.54 -1.10 -16.70
C VAL A 182 -0.22 -0.09 -17.55
N LEU A 183 -1.06 0.76 -16.94
CA LEU A 183 -1.80 1.80 -17.64
C LEU A 183 -0.87 2.79 -18.34
N ALA A 184 0.24 3.15 -17.70
CA ALA A 184 1.22 4.06 -18.29
C ALA A 184 1.86 3.45 -19.54
N PHE A 185 2.27 2.18 -19.48
CA PHE A 185 2.81 1.47 -20.63
C PHE A 185 1.80 1.37 -21.79
N LEU A 186 0.53 1.06 -21.49
CA LEU A 186 -0.53 0.97 -22.51
C LEU A 186 -0.82 2.33 -23.15
N LEU A 187 -0.93 3.39 -22.34
CA LEU A 187 -1.16 4.74 -22.85
C LEU A 187 0.03 5.26 -23.65
N TYR A 188 1.26 5.00 -23.20
CA TYR A 188 2.45 5.36 -23.97
C TYR A 188 2.47 4.64 -25.31
N SER A 189 2.26 3.32 -25.32
CA SER A 189 2.16 2.53 -26.56
C SER A 189 1.07 3.06 -27.49
N ALA A 190 -0.10 3.45 -26.95
CA ALA A 190 -1.17 4.07 -27.72
C ALA A 190 -0.77 5.44 -28.29
N SER A 191 0.01 6.24 -27.56
CA SER A 191 0.46 7.56 -28.03
C SER A 191 1.41 7.50 -29.22
N LEU A 192 2.14 6.39 -29.39
CA LEU A 192 3.00 6.13 -30.55
C LEU A 192 2.21 5.71 -31.80
N HIS A 193 0.95 5.28 -31.64
CA HIS A 193 0.12 4.83 -32.75
C HIS A 193 -0.58 6.02 -33.43
N PRO A 194 -0.48 6.23 -34.77
CA PRO A 194 -1.00 7.42 -35.45
C PRO A 194 -2.49 7.72 -35.22
N LEU A 195 -3.31 6.67 -35.03
CA LEU A 195 -4.76 6.81 -34.80
C LEU A 195 -5.12 7.26 -33.37
N CYS A 196 -4.23 7.06 -32.41
CA CYS A 196 -4.48 7.32 -30.98
C CYS A 196 -3.53 8.39 -30.42
N SER A 197 -2.57 8.85 -31.23
CA SER A 197 -1.58 9.85 -30.86
C SER A 197 -2.27 11.17 -30.55
N SER A 198 -2.24 11.56 -29.27
CA SER A 198 -2.70 12.86 -28.82
C SER A 198 -1.90 13.29 -27.59
N THR A 199 -1.75 14.60 -27.41
CA THR A 199 -1.07 15.18 -26.24
C THR A 199 -1.69 14.71 -24.93
N SER A 200 -3.01 14.52 -24.88
CA SER A 200 -3.73 14.04 -23.70
C SER A 200 -3.38 12.59 -23.34
N VAL A 201 -3.22 11.70 -24.34
CA VAL A 201 -2.84 10.29 -24.12
C VAL A 201 -1.39 10.21 -23.63
N ALA A 202 -0.47 10.94 -24.26
CA ALA A 202 0.93 11.00 -23.82
C ALA A 202 1.06 11.58 -22.40
N SER A 203 0.35 12.68 -22.11
CA SER A 203 0.29 13.26 -20.76
C SER A 203 -0.33 12.30 -19.74
N GLY A 204 -1.30 11.49 -20.18
CA GLY A 204 -1.89 10.40 -19.41
C GLY A 204 -0.87 9.34 -19.00
N ALA A 205 -0.04 8.90 -19.95
CA ALA A 205 1.04 7.95 -19.67
C ALA A 205 2.03 8.52 -18.64
N LEU A 206 2.48 9.76 -18.85
CA LEU A 206 3.38 10.47 -17.94
C LEU A 206 2.78 10.64 -16.54
N LEU A 207 1.53 11.06 -16.43
CA LEU A 207 0.86 11.19 -15.15
C LEU A 207 0.73 9.82 -14.46
N SER A 208 0.30 8.78 -15.19
CA SER A 208 0.13 7.44 -14.62
C SER A 208 1.42 6.90 -14.02
N ILE A 209 2.54 6.97 -14.76
CA ILE A 209 3.83 6.48 -14.26
C ILE A 209 4.36 7.35 -13.11
N TRP A 210 4.11 8.66 -13.16
CA TRP A 210 4.47 9.58 -12.08
C TRP A 210 3.72 9.25 -10.78
N ILE A 211 2.42 8.96 -10.85
CA ILE A 211 1.63 8.53 -9.70
C ILE A 211 2.15 7.20 -9.14
N ALA A 212 2.52 6.25 -10.01
CA ALA A 212 3.13 5.00 -9.56
C ALA A 212 4.44 5.25 -8.81
N LEU A 213 5.33 6.06 -9.38
CA LEU A 213 6.63 6.37 -8.80
C LEU A 213 6.51 7.06 -7.44
N LEU A 214 5.64 8.05 -7.31
CA LEU A 214 5.39 8.75 -6.04
C LEU A 214 4.85 7.80 -4.96
N ASN A 215 3.88 6.95 -5.31
CA ASN A 215 3.35 5.99 -4.36
C ASN A 215 4.34 4.88 -4.01
N LEU A 216 5.41 4.67 -4.78
CA LEU A 216 6.49 3.74 -4.44
C LEU A 216 7.57 4.36 -3.54
N ILE A 217 7.50 5.65 -3.20
CA ILE A 217 8.43 6.25 -2.23
C ILE A 217 8.22 5.57 -0.86
N PRO A 218 9.27 5.03 -0.21
CA PRO A 218 9.13 4.22 1.00
C PRO A 218 8.99 5.07 2.26
N VAL A 219 8.06 6.03 2.27
CA VAL A 219 7.89 7.02 3.35
C VAL A 219 6.41 7.25 3.68
N GLY A 220 6.09 7.27 4.97
CA GLY A 220 4.83 7.81 5.48
C GLY A 220 3.57 7.12 4.94
N ILE A 221 2.72 7.90 4.27
CA ILE A 221 1.39 7.48 3.81
C ILE A 221 1.42 6.74 2.45
N PHE A 222 2.54 6.78 1.74
CA PHE A 222 2.67 6.15 0.42
C PHE A 222 2.74 4.62 0.53
N ASP A 223 2.23 3.93 -0.49
CA ASP A 223 2.17 2.46 -0.50
C ASP A 223 3.55 1.79 -0.50
N GLY A 224 4.56 2.48 -1.03
CA GLY A 224 5.95 2.09 -1.05
C GLY A 224 6.48 1.76 0.34
N ALA A 225 6.00 2.43 1.38
CA ALA A 225 6.39 2.11 2.75
C ALA A 225 5.96 0.69 3.14
N LYS A 226 4.72 0.30 2.79
CA LYS A 226 4.17 -1.04 3.05
C LYS A 226 4.86 -2.10 2.19
N ILE A 227 5.12 -1.80 0.92
CA ILE A 227 5.79 -2.71 -0.01
C ILE A 227 7.25 -2.94 0.41
N PHE A 228 7.96 -1.88 0.79
CA PHE A 228 9.35 -1.97 1.27
C PHE A 228 9.45 -2.77 2.57
N TRP A 229 8.51 -2.56 3.49
CA TRP A 229 8.41 -3.36 4.71
C TRP A 229 8.15 -4.84 4.41
N TRP A 230 7.25 -5.15 3.45
CA TRP A 230 6.96 -6.51 3.02
C TRP A 230 8.16 -7.19 2.36
N ASN A 231 8.63 -6.64 1.23
CA ASN A 231 9.67 -7.22 0.40
C ASN A 231 10.45 -6.12 -0.35
N LYS A 232 11.69 -5.88 0.10
CA LYS A 232 12.59 -4.87 -0.46
C LYS A 232 12.95 -5.11 -1.93
N THR A 233 13.03 -6.37 -2.35
CA THR A 233 13.33 -6.72 -3.75
C THR A 233 12.18 -6.36 -4.67
N VAL A 234 10.94 -6.67 -4.27
CA VAL A 234 9.73 -6.31 -5.02
C VAL A 234 9.56 -4.79 -5.08
N TRP A 235 9.80 -4.10 -3.97
CA TRP A 235 9.84 -2.65 -3.93
C TRP A 235 10.89 -2.07 -4.89
N ALA A 236 12.14 -2.53 -4.82
CA ALA A 236 13.22 -2.02 -5.65
C ALA A 236 12.94 -2.27 -7.15
N ALA A 237 12.45 -3.46 -7.50
CA ALA A 237 12.10 -3.78 -8.88
C ALA A 237 11.00 -2.86 -9.42
N SER A 238 9.90 -2.70 -8.67
CA SER A 238 8.78 -1.83 -9.09
C SER A 238 9.18 -0.35 -9.16
N PHE A 239 10.00 0.13 -8.22
CA PHE A 239 10.52 1.50 -8.22
C PHE A 239 11.44 1.74 -9.44
N CYS A 240 12.39 0.84 -9.68
CA CYS A 240 13.30 0.94 -10.83
C CYS A 240 12.56 0.87 -12.16
N ILE A 241 11.59 -0.05 -12.32
CA ILE A 241 10.74 -0.12 -13.52
C ILE A 241 10.01 1.21 -13.73
N SER A 242 9.41 1.76 -12.67
CA SER A 242 8.68 3.02 -12.76
C SER A 242 9.59 4.19 -13.16
N LEU A 243 10.80 4.23 -12.59
CA LEU A 243 11.79 5.27 -12.89
C LEU A 243 12.30 5.16 -14.33
N ILE A 244 12.63 3.95 -14.79
CA ILE A 244 13.09 3.71 -16.16
C ILE A 244 12.02 4.10 -17.17
N LEU A 245 10.76 3.69 -16.95
CA LEU A 245 9.65 4.06 -17.82
C LEU A 245 9.40 5.58 -17.83
N LEU A 246 9.46 6.23 -16.66
CA LEU A 246 9.33 7.68 -16.59
C LEU A 246 10.43 8.38 -17.40
N MET A 247 11.69 7.97 -17.26
CA MET A 247 12.77 8.54 -18.07
C MET A 247 12.53 8.28 -19.56
N LEU A 248 12.14 7.06 -19.94
CA LEU A 248 11.86 6.72 -21.33
C LEU A 248 10.78 7.63 -21.93
N PHE A 249 9.67 7.85 -21.23
CA PHE A 249 8.57 8.68 -21.72
C PHE A 249 8.88 10.18 -21.75
N LEU A 250 9.91 10.64 -21.03
CA LEU A 250 10.35 12.03 -21.05
C LEU A 250 11.35 12.31 -22.17
N PHE A 251 12.12 11.30 -22.59
CA PHE A 251 13.19 11.44 -23.59
C PHE A 251 12.80 10.98 -25.00
N PHE A 252 11.73 10.19 -25.13
CA PHE A 252 11.21 9.65 -26.38
C PHE A 252 9.72 9.96 -26.52
#